data_AF-A0A936LVT4-F1
#
_entry.id   AF-A0A936LVT4-F1
#
_cell.length_a   1.000
_cell.length_b   1.000
_cell.length_c   1.000
_cell.angle_alpha   90.00
_cell.angle_beta   90.00
_cell.angle_gamma   90.00
#
_symmetry.space_group_name_H-M   'P 1'
#
loop_
_entity.id
_entity.type
_entity.pdbx_description
1 polymer ?
#
loop_
_entity_poly.entity_id
_entity_poly.type
_entity_poly.pdbx_seq_one_letter_code
_entity_poly.pdbx_strand_id
1 'polypeptide(L)'
;MKAAAKTAPDAKSAAKDAAKTAVKVAPDNDPKAAAKAAAKAAPEEVAPKAAAKAAAKAAPEEKTAAKTAAKAAAKTAPDETTAAKTAAKAAAKVAPEPKAAAKVAAKAAPPEVAPKAAAKAATKAAPDPKAAAKVAAKAAAKTAPDTTTAAKVAAKTAAKVAPEPKAAAKTAAKAAPPEVAPKAAAKAAAKVAPEPNAAAKTAAKAAVKAAPDPTSAAKAAAKAAVKVAPDPKVAAKTAAKAAPDEATAAKAAAKAATKTAPDPQAAAKTAAKAAAKAAPDPKAAAKTAAKAARQGGTDPKVAAKAAAKAASKAAPSAEAGAKTAAKAAAKAAAKTAPDATTAAKTAAKAAAKTAPDLRTAAKVAAKAASKVAPDAKTAAKAASKAAAAQTDAKSASDAAAKAAAKVAAPVIVPRVVSVSALPSNVEDENKAPGVARRSEATPPA
;
A
#
# COMPACT_ATOMS: atom_id res chain seq x y z
N MET A 1 29.90 54.89 32.22
CA MET A 1 28.42 54.91 32.10
C MET A 1 27.91 53.49 31.89
N LYS A 2 27.10 52.92 32.80
CA LYS A 2 26.40 51.65 32.55
C LYS A 2 25.12 51.93 31.78
N ALA A 3 25.04 51.55 30.51
CA ALA A 3 23.81 51.64 29.75
C ALA A 3 22.77 50.67 30.36
N ALA A 4 21.67 51.22 30.89
CA ALA A 4 20.57 50.41 31.40
C ALA A 4 19.89 49.70 30.24
N ALA A 5 20.18 48.41 30.06
CA ALA A 5 19.53 47.56 29.07
C ALA A 5 18.04 47.46 29.42
N LYS A 6 17.21 48.29 28.77
CA LYS A 6 15.76 48.32 28.92
C LYS A 6 15.19 47.01 28.36
N THR A 7 15.11 45.99 29.20
CA THR A 7 14.63 44.65 28.86
C THR A 7 13.25 44.76 28.20
N ALA A 8 13.14 44.26 26.98
CA ALA A 8 11.86 44.24 26.27
C ALA A 8 10.81 43.50 27.13
N PRO A 9 9.58 44.05 27.27
CA PRO A 9 8.57 43.45 28.13
C PRO A 9 8.18 42.06 27.63
N ASP A 10 8.11 41.08 28.55
CA ASP A 10 7.76 39.71 28.20
C ASP A 10 6.42 39.62 27.43
N ALA A 11 6.42 38.78 26.40
CA ALA A 11 5.32 38.55 25.46
C ALA A 11 4.01 38.07 26.12
N LYS A 12 4.02 37.62 27.39
CA LYS A 12 2.84 37.29 28.20
C LYS A 12 2.34 38.49 28.99
N SER A 13 3.20 39.43 29.40
CA SER A 13 2.75 40.71 29.97
C SER A 13 2.15 41.61 28.90
N ALA A 14 2.87 41.88 27.80
CA ALA A 14 2.35 42.74 26.72
C ALA A 14 0.93 42.31 26.24
N ALA A 15 0.72 41.00 26.05
CA ALA A 15 -0.59 40.44 25.70
C ALA A 15 -1.65 40.48 26.83
N LYS A 16 -1.24 40.53 28.10
CA LYS A 16 -2.12 40.70 29.27
C LYS A 16 -2.56 42.15 29.37
N ASP A 17 -1.64 43.08 29.16
CA ASP A 17 -1.83 44.50 29.43
C ASP A 17 -2.63 45.14 28.29
N ALA A 18 -2.27 44.87 27.02
CA ALA A 18 -3.09 45.23 25.86
C ALA A 18 -4.54 44.72 25.98
N ALA A 19 -4.73 43.47 26.46
CA ALA A 19 -6.05 42.91 26.68
C ALA A 19 -6.81 43.50 27.89
N LYS A 20 -6.10 44.02 28.92
CA LYS A 20 -6.75 44.72 30.05
C LYS A 20 -7.22 46.11 29.61
N THR A 21 -6.35 46.86 28.93
CA THR A 21 -6.66 48.19 28.38
C THR A 21 -7.82 48.12 27.39
N ALA A 22 -7.76 47.19 26.43
CA ALA A 22 -8.79 47.03 25.40
C ALA A 22 -10.20 46.71 25.93
N VAL A 23 -10.32 46.00 27.06
CA VAL A 23 -11.62 45.76 27.70
C VAL A 23 -12.15 47.02 28.39
N LYS A 24 -11.28 47.88 28.95
CA LYS A 24 -11.70 49.15 29.57
C LYS A 24 -12.16 50.21 28.55
N VAL A 25 -11.68 50.14 27.31
CA VAL A 25 -12.04 51.11 26.24
C VAL A 25 -13.01 50.56 25.20
N ALA A 26 -13.51 49.33 25.36
CA ALA A 26 -14.54 48.79 24.48
C ALA A 26 -15.93 49.26 24.94
N PRO A 27 -16.76 49.85 24.06
CA PRO A 27 -18.13 50.21 24.41
C PRO A 27 -18.92 48.94 24.77
N ASP A 28 -19.76 49.06 25.81
CA ASP A 28 -20.77 48.06 26.21
C ASP A 28 -20.25 46.62 26.40
N ASN A 29 -18.97 46.46 26.75
CA ASN A 29 -18.27 45.17 26.78
C ASN A 29 -18.34 44.39 25.45
N ASP A 30 -18.45 45.05 24.29
CA ASP A 30 -18.52 44.35 23.00
C ASP A 30 -17.26 43.49 22.77
N PRO A 31 -17.38 42.14 22.69
CA PRO A 31 -16.20 41.29 22.66
C PRO A 31 -15.42 41.36 21.34
N LYS A 32 -16.02 41.92 20.28
CA LYS A 32 -15.41 42.12 18.96
C LYS A 32 -14.61 43.43 18.91
N ALA A 33 -15.10 44.50 19.52
CA ALA A 33 -14.41 45.77 19.72
C ALA A 33 -13.20 45.57 20.64
N ALA A 34 -13.40 44.93 21.80
CA ALA A 34 -12.32 44.57 22.72
C ALA A 34 -11.23 43.72 22.03
N ALA A 35 -11.62 42.76 21.18
CA ALA A 35 -10.66 41.98 20.39
C ALA A 35 -9.87 42.83 19.39
N LYS A 36 -10.54 43.72 18.65
CA LYS A 36 -9.92 44.59 17.63
C LYS A 36 -8.96 45.59 18.26
N ALA A 37 -9.35 46.20 19.38
CA ALA A 37 -8.50 47.12 20.14
C ALA A 37 -7.26 46.40 20.71
N ALA A 38 -7.44 45.21 21.31
CA ALA A 38 -6.32 44.43 21.84
C ALA A 38 -5.37 43.92 20.76
N ALA A 39 -5.87 43.65 19.55
CA ALA A 39 -5.04 43.29 18.40
C ALA A 39 -4.20 44.47 17.91
N LYS A 40 -4.80 45.66 17.78
CA LYS A 40 -4.11 46.88 17.33
C LYS A 40 -3.06 47.38 18.33
N ALA A 41 -3.29 47.17 19.62
CA ALA A 41 -2.41 47.62 20.70
C ALA A 41 -1.28 46.64 21.06
N ALA A 42 -1.22 45.46 20.44
CA ALA A 42 -0.26 44.42 20.77
C ALA A 42 0.69 44.15 19.59
N PRO A 43 1.99 43.85 19.85
CA PRO A 43 2.91 43.41 18.79
C PRO A 43 2.36 42.20 18.02
N GLU A 44 2.66 42.11 16.72
CA GLU A 44 2.05 41.15 15.79
C GLU A 44 2.10 39.70 16.30
N GLU A 45 3.25 39.25 16.82
CA GLU A 45 3.45 37.89 17.36
C GLU A 45 2.48 37.54 18.51
N VAL A 46 2.04 38.55 19.28
CA VAL A 46 1.17 38.40 20.45
C VAL A 46 -0.24 38.92 20.27
N ALA A 47 -0.55 39.63 19.18
CA ALA A 47 -1.89 40.10 18.85
C ALA A 47 -2.98 38.99 18.90
N PRO A 48 -2.77 37.76 18.38
CA PRO A 48 -3.72 36.64 18.55
C PRO A 48 -4.07 36.29 20.00
N LYS A 49 -3.10 36.45 20.90
CA LYS A 49 -3.21 36.10 22.33
C LYS A 49 -3.85 37.24 23.11
N ALA A 50 -3.56 38.49 22.74
CA ALA A 50 -4.21 39.68 23.29
C ALA A 50 -5.70 39.72 22.88
N ALA A 51 -5.99 39.62 21.59
CA ALA A 51 -7.34 39.65 21.03
C ALA A 51 -8.25 38.57 21.63
N ALA A 52 -7.77 37.32 21.72
CA ALA A 52 -8.51 36.23 22.35
C ALA A 52 -8.77 36.47 23.85
N LYS A 53 -7.83 37.09 24.57
CA LYS A 53 -7.95 37.34 26.01
C LYS A 53 -8.90 38.50 26.31
N ALA A 54 -8.94 39.53 25.46
CA ALA A 54 -9.90 40.62 25.54
C ALA A 54 -11.33 40.12 25.24
N ALA A 55 -11.51 39.42 24.11
CA ALA A 55 -12.80 38.80 23.75
C ALA A 55 -13.35 37.87 24.85
N ALA A 56 -12.49 37.04 25.46
CA ALA A 56 -12.90 36.12 26.52
C ALA A 56 -13.25 36.82 27.85
N LYS A 57 -12.80 38.07 28.06
CA LYS A 57 -13.09 38.86 29.27
C LYS A 57 -14.34 39.73 29.13
N ALA A 58 -14.66 40.15 27.91
CA ALA A 58 -15.77 41.04 27.63
C ALA A 58 -17.10 40.29 27.35
N ALA A 59 -17.02 39.01 26.93
CA ALA A 59 -18.20 38.21 26.65
C ALA A 59 -18.92 37.74 27.93
N PRO A 60 -20.25 37.91 28.03
CA PRO A 60 -21.02 37.63 29.25
C PRO A 60 -21.28 36.13 29.51
N GLU A 61 -21.22 35.27 28.49
CA GLU A 61 -21.43 33.82 28.64
C GLU A 61 -20.18 33.04 28.21
N GLU A 62 -19.87 31.95 28.91
CA GLU A 62 -18.73 31.06 28.59
C GLU A 62 -18.76 30.56 27.13
N LYS A 63 -19.93 30.19 26.62
CA LYS A 63 -20.12 29.64 25.28
C LYS A 63 -19.94 30.69 24.17
N THR A 64 -20.35 31.93 24.42
CA THR A 64 -20.12 33.05 23.48
C THR A 64 -18.67 33.55 23.58
N ALA A 65 -18.10 33.61 24.79
CA ALA A 65 -16.70 33.91 25.06
C ALA A 65 -15.76 32.96 24.30
N ALA A 66 -15.99 31.64 24.37
CA ALA A 66 -15.19 30.66 23.65
C ALA A 66 -15.22 30.88 22.13
N LYS A 67 -16.42 31.10 21.56
CA LYS A 67 -16.63 31.36 20.13
C LYS A 67 -15.93 32.64 19.66
N THR A 68 -16.10 33.73 20.39
CA THR A 68 -15.57 35.03 19.99
C THR A 68 -14.06 35.12 20.23
N ALA A 69 -13.55 34.57 21.33
CA ALA A 69 -12.12 34.47 21.60
C ALA A 69 -11.39 33.62 20.55
N ALA A 70 -11.95 32.48 20.15
CA ALA A 70 -11.35 31.64 19.10
C ALA A 70 -11.37 32.34 17.73
N LYS A 71 -12.47 33.01 17.36
CA LYS A 71 -12.59 33.74 16.08
C LYS A 71 -11.68 34.97 16.04
N ALA A 72 -11.51 35.67 17.16
CA ALA A 72 -10.53 36.75 17.30
C ALA A 72 -9.09 36.23 17.11
N ALA A 73 -8.71 35.18 17.85
CA ALA A 73 -7.37 34.56 17.74
C ALA A 73 -7.04 34.04 16.32
N ALA A 74 -8.04 33.60 15.57
CA ALA A 74 -7.87 33.14 14.19
C ALA A 74 -7.69 34.31 13.21
N LYS A 75 -8.50 35.37 13.34
CA LYS A 75 -8.51 36.51 12.41
C LYS A 75 -7.28 37.40 12.47
N THR A 76 -6.56 37.40 13.59
CA THR A 76 -5.39 38.28 13.81
C THR A 76 -4.08 37.50 13.78
N ALA A 77 -4.09 36.26 13.30
CA ALA A 77 -2.89 35.44 13.16
C ALA A 77 -2.26 35.66 11.78
N PRO A 78 -0.91 35.71 11.69
CA PRO A 78 -0.21 35.98 10.44
C PRO A 78 -0.32 34.84 9.40
N ASP A 79 -0.60 33.62 9.85
CA ASP A 79 -0.73 32.45 8.98
C ASP A 79 -1.80 31.46 9.50
N GLU A 80 -2.34 30.61 8.61
CA GLU A 80 -3.38 29.64 8.96
C GLU A 80 -2.95 28.60 10.01
N THR A 81 -1.68 28.20 10.03
CA THR A 81 -1.17 27.26 11.03
C THR A 81 -1.09 27.89 12.42
N THR A 82 -0.77 29.19 12.50
CA THR A 82 -0.89 29.99 13.72
C THR A 82 -2.35 30.20 14.08
N ALA A 83 -3.23 30.58 13.14
CA ALA A 83 -4.68 30.71 13.38
C ALA A 83 -5.28 29.44 13.99
N ALA A 84 -4.96 28.26 13.45
CA ALA A 84 -5.40 26.98 14.00
C ALA A 84 -4.74 26.60 15.34
N LYS A 85 -3.57 27.16 15.68
CA LYS A 85 -2.88 26.98 16.98
C LYS A 85 -3.49 27.90 18.05
N THR A 86 -3.78 29.15 17.71
CA THR A 86 -4.32 30.19 18.60
C THR A 86 -5.80 29.95 18.87
N ALA A 87 -6.62 29.72 17.84
CA ALA A 87 -8.04 29.37 17.99
C ALA A 87 -8.24 28.13 18.85
N ALA A 88 -7.44 27.08 18.65
CA ALA A 88 -7.50 25.87 19.46
C ALA A 88 -7.09 26.09 20.93
N LYS A 89 -6.12 26.99 21.19
CA LYS A 89 -5.68 27.33 22.55
C LYS A 89 -6.70 28.23 23.26
N ALA A 90 -7.35 29.14 22.53
CA ALA A 90 -8.43 29.97 23.06
C ALA A 90 -9.67 29.11 23.38
N ALA A 91 -10.13 28.31 22.42
CA ALA A 91 -11.28 27.42 22.60
C ALA A 91 -11.11 26.46 23.79
N ALA A 92 -9.96 25.80 23.91
CA ALA A 92 -9.71 24.86 25.01
C ALA A 92 -9.46 25.53 26.38
N LYS A 93 -9.33 26.87 26.45
CA LYS A 93 -9.23 27.60 27.72
C LYS A 93 -10.59 28.09 28.23
N VAL A 94 -11.56 28.23 27.33
CA VAL A 94 -12.89 28.82 27.62
C VAL A 94 -14.02 27.82 27.42
N ALA A 95 -13.74 26.63 26.90
CA ALA A 95 -14.68 25.52 26.87
C ALA A 95 -13.97 24.27 27.45
N PRO A 96 -14.24 23.88 28.72
CA PRO A 96 -13.60 22.71 29.34
C PRO A 96 -14.10 21.40 28.71
N GLU A 97 -15.31 21.37 28.17
CA GLU A 97 -15.76 20.21 27.40
C GLU A 97 -14.99 20.07 26.07
N PRO A 98 -14.30 18.94 25.81
CA PRO A 98 -13.50 18.77 24.60
C PRO A 98 -14.32 18.75 23.31
N LYS A 99 -15.60 18.38 23.39
CA LYS A 99 -16.54 18.39 22.26
C LYS A 99 -16.96 19.82 21.90
N ALA A 100 -17.18 20.67 22.90
CA ALA A 100 -17.46 22.09 22.73
C ALA A 100 -16.23 22.83 22.20
N ALA A 101 -15.06 22.65 22.84
CA ALA A 101 -13.79 23.24 22.41
C ALA A 101 -13.45 22.91 20.94
N ALA A 102 -13.66 21.65 20.53
CA ALA A 102 -13.43 21.24 19.15
C ALA A 102 -14.40 21.90 18.15
N LYS A 103 -15.70 21.96 18.47
CA LYS A 103 -16.73 22.61 17.63
C LYS A 103 -16.47 24.11 17.49
N VAL A 104 -16.02 24.76 18.57
CA VAL A 104 -15.64 26.18 18.59
C VAL A 104 -14.40 26.42 17.73
N ALA A 105 -13.31 25.68 17.95
CA ALA A 105 -12.07 25.83 17.19
C ALA A 105 -12.25 25.53 15.69
N ALA A 106 -13.10 24.57 15.34
CA ALA A 106 -13.48 24.27 13.96
C ALA A 106 -14.18 25.46 13.27
N LYS A 107 -15.18 26.07 13.94
CA LYS A 107 -15.94 27.20 13.39
C LYS A 107 -15.14 28.52 13.34
N ALA A 108 -14.01 28.59 14.04
CA ALA A 108 -13.17 29.78 14.12
C ALA A 108 -12.01 29.77 13.11
N ALA A 109 -11.49 28.59 12.75
CA ALA A 109 -10.35 28.44 11.86
C ALA A 109 -10.77 28.33 10.38
N PRO A 110 -9.89 28.72 9.42
CA PRO A 110 -10.12 28.49 7.99
C PRO A 110 -10.42 27.02 7.65
N PRO A 111 -11.21 26.71 6.61
CA PRO A 111 -11.65 25.35 6.30
C PRO A 111 -10.50 24.33 6.17
N GLU A 112 -9.39 24.70 5.54
CA GLU A 112 -8.24 23.80 5.32
C GLU A 112 -7.58 23.37 6.64
N VAL A 113 -7.55 24.25 7.64
CA VAL A 113 -6.93 24.00 8.94
C VAL A 113 -7.93 23.71 10.07
N ALA A 114 -9.24 23.82 9.83
CA ALA A 114 -10.29 23.50 10.80
C ALA A 114 -10.15 22.09 11.44
N PRO A 115 -9.82 21.00 10.71
CA PRO A 115 -9.54 19.69 11.31
C PRO A 115 -8.40 19.70 12.34
N LYS A 116 -7.34 20.47 12.04
CA LYS A 116 -6.13 20.60 12.86
C LYS A 116 -6.41 21.47 14.09
N ALA A 117 -7.25 22.50 13.96
CA ALA A 117 -7.73 23.32 15.08
C ALA A 117 -8.63 22.52 16.01
N ALA A 118 -9.66 21.86 15.46
CA ALA A 118 -10.61 21.03 16.20
C ALA A 118 -9.92 19.92 17.00
N ALA A 119 -9.00 19.19 16.36
CA ALA A 119 -8.23 18.14 17.03
C ALA A 119 -7.34 18.70 18.15
N LYS A 120 -6.62 19.79 17.91
CA LYS A 120 -5.79 20.44 18.93
C LYS A 120 -6.62 20.89 20.14
N ALA A 121 -7.80 21.47 19.92
CA ALA A 121 -8.67 21.96 20.98
C ALA A 121 -9.18 20.82 21.87
N ALA A 122 -9.73 19.76 21.26
CA ALA A 122 -10.11 18.55 21.99
C ALA A 122 -8.94 17.94 22.79
N THR A 123 -7.73 17.85 22.23
CA THR A 123 -6.55 17.35 22.96
C THR A 123 -6.03 18.26 24.07
N LYS A 124 -6.56 19.48 24.20
CA LYS A 124 -6.19 20.42 25.26
C LYS A 124 -7.23 20.57 26.35
N ALA A 125 -8.50 20.33 26.02
CA ALA A 125 -9.62 20.42 26.95
C ALA A 125 -9.95 19.06 27.60
N ALA A 126 -9.64 17.94 26.95
CA ALA A 126 -9.89 16.61 27.52
C ALA A 126 -8.87 16.26 28.63
N PRO A 127 -9.32 15.82 29.82
CA PRO A 127 -8.43 15.41 30.91
C PRO A 127 -7.77 14.03 30.67
N ASP A 128 -8.46 13.11 29.98
CA ASP A 128 -7.96 11.77 29.64
C ASP A 128 -7.45 11.70 28.18
N PRO A 129 -6.22 11.20 27.92
CA PRO A 129 -5.67 11.04 26.56
C PRO A 129 -6.51 10.18 25.61
N LYS A 130 -7.26 9.19 26.12
CA LYS A 130 -8.06 8.26 25.30
C LYS A 130 -9.39 8.90 24.87
N ALA A 131 -10.05 9.63 25.75
CA ALA A 131 -11.19 10.50 25.46
C ALA A 131 -10.77 11.65 24.52
N ALA A 132 -9.64 12.31 24.82
CA ALA A 132 -9.03 13.34 23.98
C ALA A 132 -8.92 12.88 22.52
N ALA A 133 -8.37 11.69 22.29
CA ALA A 133 -8.19 11.14 20.96
C ALA A 133 -9.51 10.88 20.21
N LYS A 134 -10.48 10.25 20.90
CA LYS A 134 -11.80 9.92 20.35
C LYS A 134 -12.55 11.18 19.92
N VAL A 135 -12.54 12.22 20.77
CA VAL A 135 -13.22 13.50 20.49
C VAL A 135 -12.47 14.28 19.40
N ALA A 136 -11.15 14.42 19.52
CA ALA A 136 -10.32 15.17 18.58
C ALA A 136 -10.45 14.65 17.15
N ALA A 137 -10.48 13.33 16.98
CA ALA A 137 -10.56 12.76 15.65
C ALA A 137 -11.99 12.69 15.10
N LYS A 138 -13.02 12.44 15.93
CA LYS A 138 -14.43 12.58 15.50
C LYS A 138 -14.75 14.02 15.10
N ALA A 139 -14.14 15.01 15.75
CA ALA A 139 -14.24 16.41 15.35
C ALA A 139 -13.50 16.66 14.03
N ALA A 140 -12.24 16.23 13.91
CA ALA A 140 -11.47 16.39 12.68
C ALA A 140 -12.11 15.71 11.45
N ALA A 141 -12.75 14.55 11.62
CA ALA A 141 -13.47 13.87 10.56
C ALA A 141 -14.74 14.62 10.11
N LYS A 142 -15.42 15.33 11.03
CA LYS A 142 -16.60 16.15 10.72
C LYS A 142 -16.28 17.48 10.03
N THR A 143 -15.02 17.89 10.01
CA THR A 143 -14.58 19.21 9.52
C THR A 143 -13.54 19.09 8.41
N ALA A 144 -13.17 17.88 8.00
CA ALA A 144 -12.19 17.67 6.94
C ALA A 144 -12.85 17.84 5.57
N PRO A 145 -12.19 18.52 4.62
CA PRO A 145 -12.68 18.61 3.24
C PRO A 145 -12.69 17.24 2.54
N ASP A 146 -11.85 16.31 3.00
CA ASP A 146 -11.71 14.97 2.41
C ASP A 146 -11.32 13.89 3.44
N THR A 147 -11.58 12.63 3.08
CA THR A 147 -11.30 11.45 3.94
C THR A 147 -9.80 11.22 4.18
N THR A 148 -8.92 11.65 3.27
CA THR A 148 -7.47 11.57 3.44
C THR A 148 -6.95 12.61 4.44
N THR A 149 -7.50 13.81 4.48
CA THR A 149 -7.23 14.81 5.53
C THR A 149 -7.72 14.33 6.89
N ALA A 150 -8.93 13.78 6.97
CA ALA A 150 -9.43 13.15 8.19
C ALA A 150 -8.47 12.07 8.72
N ALA A 151 -8.04 11.13 7.86
CA ALA A 151 -7.08 10.08 8.22
C ALA A 151 -5.68 10.62 8.61
N LYS A 152 -5.20 11.70 7.95
CA LYS A 152 -3.92 12.36 8.26
C LYS A 152 -3.95 12.99 9.65
N VAL A 153 -5.06 13.62 10.04
CA VAL A 153 -5.23 14.26 11.36
C VAL A 153 -5.49 13.22 12.45
N ALA A 154 -6.36 12.23 12.21
CA ALA A 154 -6.62 11.12 13.14
C ALA A 154 -5.31 10.40 13.51
N ALA A 155 -4.49 10.04 12.51
CA ALA A 155 -3.21 9.38 12.74
C ALA A 155 -2.19 10.24 13.52
N LYS A 156 -2.07 11.54 13.20
CA LYS A 156 -1.15 12.45 13.91
C LYS A 156 -1.59 12.71 15.34
N THR A 157 -2.89 12.77 15.59
CA THR A 157 -3.46 12.97 16.92
C THR A 157 -3.28 11.72 17.78
N ALA A 158 -3.66 10.55 17.25
CA ALA A 158 -3.50 9.26 17.93
C ALA A 158 -2.03 8.99 18.31
N ALA A 159 -1.09 9.26 17.41
CA ALA A 159 0.35 9.11 17.68
C ALA A 159 0.91 10.09 18.74
N LYS A 160 0.18 11.16 19.09
CA LYS A 160 0.61 12.11 20.13
C LYS A 160 0.05 11.76 21.52
N VAL A 161 -1.11 11.10 21.56
CA VAL A 161 -1.85 10.81 22.81
C VAL A 161 -1.76 9.34 23.24
N ALA A 162 -1.21 8.48 22.40
CA ALA A 162 -0.97 7.07 22.70
C ALA A 162 0.50 6.72 22.36
N PRO A 163 1.40 6.59 23.36
CA PRO A 163 2.81 6.28 23.15
C PRO A 163 3.07 4.82 22.79
N GLU A 164 2.05 3.95 22.75
CA GLU A 164 2.16 2.60 22.21
C GLU A 164 1.64 2.50 20.76
N PRO A 165 2.34 1.80 19.84
CA PRO A 165 1.88 1.63 18.46
C PRO A 165 0.51 0.94 18.33
N LYS A 166 0.20 -0.01 19.23
CA LYS A 166 -1.08 -0.75 19.27
C LYS A 166 -2.23 0.16 19.70
N ALA A 167 -2.01 0.99 20.73
CA ALA A 167 -2.98 1.96 21.20
C ALA A 167 -3.21 3.08 20.17
N ALA A 168 -2.13 3.61 19.57
CA ALA A 168 -2.20 4.61 18.51
C ALA A 168 -2.96 4.09 17.28
N ALA A 169 -2.70 2.85 16.86
CA ALA A 169 -3.43 2.19 15.77
C ALA A 169 -4.93 2.05 16.05
N LYS A 170 -5.30 1.43 17.20
CA LYS A 170 -6.71 1.22 17.58
C LYS A 170 -7.47 2.53 17.68
N THR A 171 -6.81 3.55 18.21
CA THR A 171 -7.34 4.92 18.35
C THR A 171 -7.55 5.56 16.98
N ALA A 172 -6.57 5.53 16.08
CA ALA A 172 -6.69 6.09 14.73
C ALA A 172 -7.69 5.32 13.85
N ALA A 173 -7.87 4.01 14.06
CA ALA A 173 -8.87 3.21 13.36
C ALA A 173 -10.31 3.61 13.74
N LYS A 174 -10.63 3.64 15.04
CA LYS A 174 -11.96 4.05 15.56
C LYS A 174 -12.31 5.52 15.28
N ALA A 175 -11.31 6.30 14.88
CA ALA A 175 -11.35 7.74 14.68
C ALA A 175 -11.64 8.16 13.23
N ALA A 176 -11.30 7.31 12.27
CA ALA A 176 -11.35 7.64 10.85
C ALA A 176 -12.55 6.94 10.18
N PRO A 177 -13.07 7.48 9.06
CA PRO A 177 -14.08 6.78 8.26
C PRO A 177 -13.60 5.37 7.85
N PRO A 178 -14.48 4.35 7.77
CA PRO A 178 -14.08 2.96 7.54
C PRO A 178 -13.15 2.75 6.33
N GLU A 179 -13.43 3.43 5.22
CA GLU A 179 -12.64 3.38 3.97
C GLU A 179 -11.15 3.77 4.15
N VAL A 180 -10.87 4.66 5.11
CA VAL A 180 -9.52 5.20 5.37
C VAL A 180 -8.95 4.79 6.74
N ALA A 181 -9.71 4.05 7.55
CA ALA A 181 -9.27 3.51 8.84
C ALA A 181 -7.96 2.69 8.75
N PRO A 182 -7.72 1.83 7.74
CA PRO A 182 -6.43 1.14 7.57
C PRO A 182 -5.25 2.08 7.38
N LYS A 183 -5.45 3.16 6.61
CA LYS A 183 -4.43 4.18 6.31
C LYS A 183 -4.13 5.04 7.54
N ALA A 184 -5.15 5.35 8.35
CA ALA A 184 -5.00 6.07 9.61
C ALA A 184 -4.27 5.20 10.65
N ALA A 185 -4.72 3.96 10.85
CA ALA A 185 -4.14 3.01 11.80
C ALA A 185 -2.65 2.71 11.52
N ALA A 186 -2.33 2.42 10.24
CA ALA A 186 -0.96 2.19 9.80
C ALA A 186 -0.04 3.41 10.08
N LYS A 187 -0.50 4.61 9.73
CA LYS A 187 0.27 5.84 9.91
C LYS A 187 0.44 6.24 11.38
N ALA A 188 -0.51 5.88 12.24
CA ALA A 188 -0.40 6.08 13.67
C ALA A 188 0.64 5.12 14.29
N ALA A 189 0.54 3.82 14.01
CA ALA A 189 1.53 2.83 14.47
C ALA A 189 2.95 3.16 14.01
N ALA A 190 3.12 3.49 12.72
CA ALA A 190 4.43 3.81 12.15
C ALA A 190 5.10 5.04 12.76
N LYS A 191 4.33 5.96 13.36
CA LYS A 191 4.86 7.17 14.01
C LYS A 191 5.34 6.97 15.44
N VAL A 192 5.00 5.83 16.04
CA VAL A 192 5.17 5.54 17.47
C VAL A 192 6.09 4.33 17.68
N ALA A 193 6.25 3.48 16.67
CA ALA A 193 7.18 2.35 16.73
C ALA A 193 8.64 2.83 16.77
N PRO A 194 9.50 2.19 17.58
CA PRO A 194 10.85 2.69 17.87
C PRO A 194 11.83 2.59 16.69
N GLU A 195 11.64 1.61 15.80
CA GLU A 195 12.53 1.37 14.66
C GLU A 195 11.77 1.21 13.34
N PRO A 196 12.36 1.52 12.17
CA PRO A 196 11.71 1.39 10.86
C PRO A 196 11.19 -0.03 10.56
N ASN A 197 11.92 -1.08 10.95
CA ASN A 197 11.53 -2.47 10.73
C ASN A 197 10.38 -2.91 11.64
N ALA A 198 10.34 -2.43 12.89
CA ALA A 198 9.21 -2.61 13.79
C ALA A 198 7.99 -1.79 13.31
N ALA A 199 8.21 -0.56 12.86
CA ALA A 199 7.21 0.34 12.29
C ALA A 199 6.51 -0.29 11.08
N ALA A 200 7.25 -0.93 10.16
CA ALA A 200 6.64 -1.60 9.01
C ALA A 200 5.72 -2.76 9.42
N LYS A 201 6.18 -3.65 10.31
CA LYS A 201 5.39 -4.79 10.83
C LYS A 201 4.15 -4.32 11.60
N THR A 202 4.31 -3.35 12.50
CA THR A 202 3.21 -2.81 13.31
C THR A 202 2.20 -2.05 12.47
N ALA A 203 2.64 -1.23 11.52
CA ALA A 203 1.77 -0.51 10.59
C ALA A 203 0.98 -1.46 9.68
N ALA A 204 1.60 -2.54 9.19
CA ALA A 204 0.89 -3.57 8.42
C ALA A 204 -0.14 -4.32 9.27
N LYS A 205 0.22 -4.76 10.49
CA LYS A 205 -0.72 -5.42 11.42
C LYS A 205 -1.87 -4.50 11.85
N ALA A 206 -1.60 -3.20 11.99
CA ALA A 206 -2.59 -2.16 12.24
C ALA A 206 -3.54 -1.95 11.04
N ALA A 207 -3.00 -1.95 9.81
CA ALA A 207 -3.80 -1.85 8.59
C ALA A 207 -4.76 -3.03 8.45
N VAL A 208 -4.28 -4.27 8.65
CA VAL A 208 -5.11 -5.48 8.61
C VAL A 208 -6.25 -5.41 9.62
N LYS A 209 -5.96 -5.07 10.88
CA LYS A 209 -6.97 -4.99 11.96
C LYS A 209 -8.00 -3.87 11.82
N ALA A 210 -7.80 -2.95 10.89
CA ALA A 210 -8.68 -1.80 10.67
C ALA A 210 -9.36 -1.82 9.29
N ALA A 211 -9.16 -2.89 8.51
CA ALA A 211 -9.76 -3.07 7.20
C ALA A 211 -11.10 -3.81 7.29
N PRO A 212 -12.10 -3.46 6.44
CA PRO A 212 -13.40 -4.10 6.44
C PRO A 212 -13.40 -5.53 5.89
N ASP A 213 -12.42 -5.89 5.05
CA ASP A 213 -12.37 -7.18 4.36
C ASP A 213 -10.91 -7.65 4.15
N PRO A 214 -10.66 -8.97 3.95
CA PRO A 214 -9.31 -9.51 3.81
C PRO A 214 -8.54 -9.00 2.57
N THR A 215 -9.22 -8.61 1.50
CA THR A 215 -8.59 -8.09 0.27
C THR A 215 -8.13 -6.64 0.46
N SER A 216 -8.96 -5.79 1.08
CA SER A 216 -8.54 -4.43 1.46
C SER A 216 -7.48 -4.45 2.56
N ALA A 217 -7.54 -5.40 3.50
CA ALA A 217 -6.51 -5.65 4.51
C ALA A 217 -5.14 -5.88 3.86
N ALA A 218 -5.03 -6.83 2.93
CA ALA A 218 -3.78 -7.13 2.21
C ALA A 218 -3.27 -5.91 1.42
N LYS A 219 -4.17 -5.20 0.71
CA LYS A 219 -3.86 -4.00 -0.09
C LYS A 219 -3.37 -2.84 0.79
N ALA A 220 -3.97 -2.64 1.96
CA ALA A 220 -3.60 -1.59 2.90
C ALA A 220 -2.28 -1.92 3.62
N ALA A 221 -2.10 -3.17 4.06
CA ALA A 221 -0.87 -3.65 4.68
C ALA A 221 0.33 -3.59 3.73
N ALA A 222 0.16 -3.96 2.45
CA ALA A 222 1.20 -3.79 1.44
C ALA A 222 1.58 -2.32 1.22
N LYS A 223 0.59 -1.41 1.15
CA LYS A 223 0.84 0.05 1.09
C LYS A 223 1.56 0.57 2.34
N ALA A 224 1.21 0.07 3.53
CA ALA A 224 1.85 0.44 4.79
C ALA A 224 3.30 -0.05 4.85
N ALA A 225 3.55 -1.31 4.51
CA ALA A 225 4.89 -1.90 4.48
C ALA A 225 5.82 -1.12 3.53
N VAL A 226 5.37 -0.80 2.31
CA VAL A 226 6.13 -0.01 1.33
C VAL A 226 6.49 1.39 1.83
N LYS A 227 5.60 2.04 2.58
CA LYS A 227 5.79 3.44 3.01
C LYS A 227 6.67 3.58 4.26
N VAL A 228 7.00 2.46 4.92
CA VAL A 228 7.63 2.46 6.26
C VAL A 228 8.87 1.58 6.33
N ALA A 229 8.95 0.49 5.57
CA ALA A 229 10.16 -0.35 5.51
C ALA A 229 11.22 0.27 4.58
N PRO A 230 12.44 0.55 5.06
CA PRO A 230 13.54 0.98 4.19
C PRO A 230 14.13 -0.19 3.38
N ASP A 231 14.16 -1.41 3.92
CA ASP A 231 14.65 -2.59 3.19
C ASP A 231 13.52 -3.27 2.39
N PRO A 232 13.75 -3.58 1.10
CA PRO A 232 12.72 -4.16 0.22
C PRO A 232 12.34 -5.60 0.59
N LYS A 233 13.21 -6.35 1.28
CA LYS A 233 12.91 -7.71 1.77
C LYS A 233 11.98 -7.63 2.99
N VAL A 234 12.15 -6.64 3.87
CA VAL A 234 11.25 -6.35 4.99
C VAL A 234 9.89 -5.90 4.46
N ALA A 235 9.85 -4.99 3.47
CA ALA A 235 8.61 -4.59 2.81
C ALA A 235 7.86 -5.80 2.22
N ALA A 236 8.55 -6.64 1.43
CA ALA A 236 7.98 -7.83 0.80
C ALA A 236 7.52 -8.88 1.81
N LYS A 237 8.33 -9.23 2.81
CA LYS A 237 7.99 -10.21 3.87
C LYS A 237 6.80 -9.76 4.72
N THR A 238 6.70 -8.46 4.98
CA THR A 238 5.60 -7.87 5.76
C THR A 238 4.31 -7.85 4.95
N ALA A 239 4.37 -7.49 3.66
CA ALA A 239 3.22 -7.53 2.76
C ALA A 239 2.71 -8.97 2.54
N ALA A 240 3.62 -9.96 2.41
CA ALA A 240 3.25 -11.37 2.30
C ALA A 240 2.46 -11.87 3.52
N LYS A 241 2.96 -11.59 4.73
CA LYS A 241 2.36 -12.03 6.01
C LYS A 241 1.00 -11.39 6.34
N ALA A 242 0.54 -10.44 5.53
CA ALA A 242 -0.72 -9.72 5.73
C ALA A 242 -1.79 -10.06 4.67
N ALA A 243 -1.51 -11.01 3.78
CA ALA A 243 -2.47 -11.51 2.81
C ALA A 243 -3.28 -12.68 3.36
N PRO A 244 -4.55 -12.86 2.91
CA PRO A 244 -5.39 -13.98 3.33
C PRO A 244 -5.01 -15.31 2.70
N ASP A 245 -4.41 -15.29 1.51
CA ASP A 245 -4.05 -16.45 0.72
C ASP A 245 -2.67 -16.29 0.08
N GLU A 246 -2.10 -17.41 -0.39
CA GLU A 246 -0.77 -17.53 -0.98
C GLU A 246 -0.59 -16.73 -2.29
N ALA A 247 -1.60 -16.71 -3.17
CA ALA A 247 -1.55 -15.96 -4.42
C ALA A 247 -1.58 -14.44 -4.17
N THR A 248 -2.40 -13.99 -3.21
CA THR A 248 -2.40 -12.60 -2.73
C THR A 248 -1.11 -12.27 -1.99
N ALA A 249 -0.55 -13.19 -1.19
CA ALA A 249 0.74 -13.01 -0.51
C ALA A 249 1.87 -12.78 -1.50
N ALA A 250 1.98 -13.63 -2.54
CA ALA A 250 2.97 -13.47 -3.60
C ALA A 250 2.80 -12.14 -4.34
N LYS A 251 1.56 -11.78 -4.70
CA LYS A 251 1.24 -10.53 -5.42
C LYS A 251 1.53 -9.28 -4.57
N ALA A 252 1.21 -9.31 -3.28
CA ALA A 252 1.46 -8.22 -2.34
C ALA A 252 2.96 -8.03 -2.09
N ALA A 253 3.69 -9.12 -1.86
CA ALA A 253 5.12 -9.10 -1.63
C ALA A 253 5.92 -8.62 -2.85
N ALA A 254 5.53 -9.09 -4.05
CA ALA A 254 6.15 -8.67 -5.29
C ALA A 254 5.90 -7.19 -5.61
N LYS A 255 4.66 -6.70 -5.37
CA LYS A 255 4.33 -5.26 -5.51
C LYS A 255 4.99 -4.38 -4.46
N ALA A 256 5.31 -4.92 -3.29
CA ALA A 256 6.10 -4.22 -2.29
C ALA A 256 7.56 -4.10 -2.76
N ALA A 257 8.18 -5.22 -3.15
CA ALA A 257 9.55 -5.26 -3.67
C ALA A 257 9.81 -4.30 -4.84
N THR A 258 8.86 -4.15 -5.77
CA THR A 258 9.00 -3.22 -6.92
C THR A 258 8.84 -1.74 -6.56
N LYS A 259 8.36 -1.41 -5.35
CA LYS A 259 8.19 -0.03 -4.89
C LYS A 259 9.27 0.45 -3.91
N THR A 260 10.11 -0.45 -3.42
CA THR A 260 11.11 -0.17 -2.37
C THR A 260 12.53 -0.59 -2.73
N ALA A 261 12.73 -1.32 -3.83
CA ALA A 261 14.08 -1.65 -4.28
C ALA A 261 14.72 -0.46 -5.01
N PRO A 262 16.05 -0.25 -4.87
CA PRO A 262 16.74 0.88 -5.49
C PRO A 262 16.80 0.77 -7.02
N ASP A 263 16.77 -0.45 -7.56
CA ASP A 263 16.84 -0.71 -8.99
C ASP A 263 15.88 -1.85 -9.45
N PRO A 264 15.50 -1.88 -10.75
CA PRO A 264 14.62 -2.90 -11.31
C PRO A 264 15.11 -4.35 -11.17
N GLN A 265 16.42 -4.60 -11.17
CA GLN A 265 16.99 -5.94 -11.03
C GLN A 265 16.95 -6.42 -9.57
N ALA A 266 17.20 -5.56 -8.58
CA ALA A 266 16.97 -5.85 -7.17
C ALA A 266 15.48 -6.05 -6.86
N ALA A 267 14.59 -5.27 -7.48
CA ALA A 267 13.14 -5.47 -7.42
C ALA A 267 12.79 -6.89 -7.90
N ALA A 268 13.23 -7.27 -9.10
CA ALA A 268 12.96 -8.58 -9.68
C ALA A 268 13.54 -9.75 -8.85
N LYS A 269 14.78 -9.60 -8.34
CA LYS A 269 15.43 -10.59 -7.46
C LYS A 269 14.67 -10.79 -6.13
N THR A 270 14.16 -9.69 -5.56
CA THR A 270 13.41 -9.70 -4.29
C THR A 270 11.99 -10.24 -4.50
N ALA A 271 11.29 -9.78 -5.54
CA ALA A 271 9.98 -10.29 -5.94
C ALA A 271 10.00 -11.80 -6.24
N ALA A 272 11.02 -12.30 -6.94
CA ALA A 272 11.16 -13.73 -7.19
C ALA A 272 11.37 -14.56 -5.91
N LYS A 273 12.22 -14.10 -4.98
CA LYS A 273 12.43 -14.80 -3.69
C LYS A 273 11.18 -14.75 -2.81
N ALA A 274 10.43 -13.64 -2.85
CA ALA A 274 9.20 -13.49 -2.09
C ALA A 274 8.06 -14.33 -2.67
N ALA A 275 7.86 -14.31 -4.00
CA ALA A 275 6.84 -15.11 -4.67
C ALA A 275 7.06 -16.61 -4.44
N ALA A 276 8.30 -17.11 -4.52
CA ALA A 276 8.61 -18.52 -4.26
C ALA A 276 8.43 -18.95 -2.79
N LYS A 277 8.46 -18.02 -1.84
CA LYS A 277 8.18 -18.31 -0.43
C LYS A 277 6.70 -18.13 -0.07
N ALA A 278 5.94 -17.43 -0.91
CA ALA A 278 4.55 -17.08 -0.66
C ALA A 278 3.55 -17.91 -1.48
N ALA A 279 3.99 -18.58 -2.56
CA ALA A 279 3.19 -19.48 -3.37
C ALA A 279 3.94 -20.80 -3.61
N PRO A 280 3.42 -21.96 -3.15
CA PRO A 280 4.00 -23.28 -3.38
C PRO A 280 3.77 -23.76 -4.81
N ASP A 281 2.72 -23.30 -5.51
CA ASP A 281 2.60 -23.55 -6.96
C ASP A 281 3.72 -22.80 -7.72
N PRO A 282 4.67 -23.51 -8.35
CA PRO A 282 5.79 -22.88 -9.05
C PRO A 282 5.34 -22.10 -10.28
N LYS A 283 4.16 -22.39 -10.85
CA LYS A 283 3.57 -21.67 -11.98
C LYS A 283 3.03 -20.30 -11.54
N ALA A 284 2.34 -20.21 -10.40
CA ALA A 284 1.87 -18.97 -9.78
C ALA A 284 3.03 -18.10 -9.28
N ALA A 285 4.02 -18.71 -8.61
CA ALA A 285 5.25 -18.01 -8.18
C ALA A 285 5.96 -17.36 -9.39
N ALA A 286 6.13 -18.10 -10.48
CA ALA A 286 6.78 -17.60 -11.69
C ALA A 286 5.96 -16.55 -12.45
N LYS A 287 4.64 -16.73 -12.58
CA LYS A 287 3.73 -15.74 -13.19
C LYS A 287 3.79 -14.40 -12.43
N THR A 288 3.86 -14.48 -11.10
CA THR A 288 3.95 -13.30 -10.23
C THR A 288 5.30 -12.60 -10.33
N ALA A 289 6.41 -13.35 -10.29
CA ALA A 289 7.76 -12.81 -10.44
C ALA A 289 7.96 -12.16 -11.83
N ALA A 290 7.48 -12.79 -12.90
CA ALA A 290 7.54 -12.24 -14.27
C ALA A 290 6.74 -10.92 -14.38
N LYS A 291 5.53 -10.87 -13.82
CA LYS A 291 4.69 -9.66 -13.83
C LYS A 291 5.32 -8.52 -13.04
N ALA A 292 5.92 -8.81 -11.89
CA ALA A 292 6.55 -7.81 -11.05
C ALA A 292 7.81 -7.21 -11.69
N ALA A 293 8.68 -8.04 -12.29
CA ALA A 293 9.85 -7.57 -13.03
C ALA A 293 9.45 -6.61 -14.16
N ARG A 294 8.47 -7.00 -15.00
CA ARG A 294 7.90 -6.14 -16.06
C ARG A 294 7.33 -4.82 -15.52
N GLN A 295 6.64 -4.84 -14.38
CA GLN A 295 6.11 -3.63 -13.73
C GLN A 295 7.20 -2.71 -13.16
N GLY A 296 8.43 -3.20 -12.99
CA GLY A 296 9.60 -2.39 -12.67
C GLY A 296 10.36 -1.89 -13.90
N GLY A 297 9.83 -2.05 -15.11
CA GLY A 297 10.51 -1.64 -16.35
C GLY A 297 11.71 -2.51 -16.74
N THR A 298 11.85 -3.73 -16.19
CA THR A 298 13.00 -4.57 -16.50
C THR A 298 12.94 -5.16 -17.91
N ASP A 299 14.10 -5.26 -18.55
CA ASP A 299 14.30 -6.04 -19.78
C ASP A 299 13.72 -7.48 -19.71
N PRO A 300 13.17 -8.03 -20.82
CA PRO A 300 12.70 -9.41 -20.95
C PRO A 300 13.55 -10.49 -20.26
N LYS A 301 14.87 -10.41 -20.36
CA LYS A 301 15.86 -11.34 -19.81
C LYS A 301 15.85 -11.34 -18.28
N VAL A 302 15.64 -10.19 -17.64
CA VAL A 302 15.51 -10.06 -16.18
C VAL A 302 14.18 -10.64 -15.72
N ALA A 303 13.08 -10.35 -16.44
CA ALA A 303 11.77 -10.92 -16.13
C ALA A 303 11.76 -12.45 -16.26
N ALA A 304 12.39 -13.00 -17.30
CA ALA A 304 12.54 -14.45 -17.48
C ALA A 304 13.44 -15.10 -16.41
N LYS A 305 14.56 -14.46 -16.04
CA LYS A 305 15.44 -14.90 -14.94
C LYS A 305 14.72 -14.89 -13.58
N ALA A 306 13.87 -13.90 -13.33
CA ALA A 306 13.04 -13.81 -12.13
C ALA A 306 11.96 -14.92 -12.12
N ALA A 307 11.29 -15.16 -13.24
CA ALA A 307 10.30 -16.23 -13.40
C ALA A 307 10.92 -17.62 -13.16
N ALA A 308 12.07 -17.90 -13.79
CA ALA A 308 12.81 -19.15 -13.61
C ALA A 308 13.20 -19.39 -12.15
N LYS A 309 13.78 -18.37 -11.50
CA LYS A 309 14.23 -18.43 -10.11
C LYS A 309 13.08 -18.57 -9.11
N ALA A 310 11.89 -18.08 -9.44
CA ALA A 310 10.71 -18.27 -8.62
C ALA A 310 10.16 -19.69 -8.75
N ALA A 311 9.99 -20.19 -9.98
CA ALA A 311 9.57 -21.57 -10.25
C ALA A 311 10.50 -22.60 -9.58
N SER A 312 11.82 -22.47 -9.78
CA SER A 312 12.78 -23.45 -9.26
C SER A 312 12.89 -23.47 -7.74
N LYS A 313 12.42 -22.43 -7.04
CA LYS A 313 12.41 -22.35 -5.58
C LYS A 313 11.10 -22.77 -4.92
N ALA A 314 10.01 -22.82 -5.68
CA ALA A 314 8.69 -23.26 -5.20
C ALA A 314 8.41 -24.72 -5.56
N ALA A 315 9.11 -25.30 -6.54
CA ALA A 315 8.89 -26.67 -6.96
C ALA A 315 9.35 -27.70 -5.90
N PRO A 316 8.64 -28.84 -5.76
CA PRO A 316 8.94 -29.87 -4.75
C PRO A 316 10.18 -30.72 -5.09
N SER A 317 10.71 -30.64 -6.32
CA SER A 317 11.93 -31.34 -6.73
C SER A 317 12.74 -30.53 -7.75
N ALA A 318 14.03 -30.83 -7.88
CA ALA A 318 14.92 -30.17 -8.83
C ALA A 318 14.44 -30.35 -10.29
N GLU A 319 14.00 -31.55 -10.67
CA GLU A 319 13.52 -31.82 -12.04
C GLU A 319 12.19 -31.08 -12.34
N ALA A 320 11.25 -31.05 -11.38
CA ALA A 320 10.01 -30.28 -11.50
C ALA A 320 10.28 -28.77 -11.55
N GLY A 321 11.26 -28.32 -10.77
CA GLY A 321 11.81 -26.97 -10.78
C GLY A 321 12.37 -26.58 -12.14
N ALA A 322 13.23 -27.42 -12.73
CA ALA A 322 13.83 -27.19 -14.04
C ALA A 322 12.77 -27.10 -15.15
N LYS A 323 11.86 -28.09 -15.21
CA LYS A 323 10.73 -28.13 -16.17
C LYS A 323 9.88 -26.86 -16.09
N THR A 324 9.54 -26.42 -14.88
CA THR A 324 8.69 -25.24 -14.68
C THR A 324 9.45 -23.93 -14.92
N ALA A 325 10.71 -23.85 -14.50
CA ALA A 325 11.58 -22.69 -14.67
C ALA A 325 11.85 -22.40 -16.15
N ALA A 326 12.17 -23.42 -16.95
CA ALA A 326 12.38 -23.25 -18.39
C ALA A 326 11.08 -22.85 -19.11
N LYS A 327 9.94 -23.49 -18.81
CA LYS A 327 8.63 -23.13 -19.36
C LYS A 327 8.20 -21.70 -18.98
N ALA A 328 8.49 -21.29 -17.75
CA ALA A 328 8.19 -19.94 -17.27
C ALA A 328 9.11 -18.89 -17.91
N ALA A 329 10.42 -19.17 -18.03
CA ALA A 329 11.37 -18.31 -18.72
C ALA A 329 11.00 -18.14 -20.20
N ALA A 330 10.67 -19.24 -20.88
CA ALA A 330 10.20 -19.23 -22.27
C ALA A 330 8.95 -18.33 -22.44
N LYS A 331 7.90 -18.54 -21.62
CA LYS A 331 6.66 -17.75 -21.69
C LYS A 331 6.84 -16.29 -21.25
N ALA A 332 7.77 -16.01 -20.34
CA ALA A 332 8.11 -14.66 -19.90
C ALA A 332 8.94 -13.91 -20.95
N ALA A 333 9.81 -14.60 -21.70
CA ALA A 333 10.57 -14.03 -22.80
C ALA A 333 9.69 -13.81 -24.04
N ALA A 334 8.95 -14.82 -24.51
CA ALA A 334 8.11 -14.78 -25.71
C ALA A 334 7.11 -13.60 -25.75
N LYS A 335 6.67 -13.10 -24.60
CA LYS A 335 5.76 -11.97 -24.46
C LYS A 335 6.44 -10.58 -24.48
N THR A 336 7.72 -10.47 -24.84
CA THR A 336 8.55 -9.23 -24.75
C THR A 336 9.85 -9.26 -25.55
N ALA A 337 10.37 -10.44 -25.89
CA ALA A 337 11.57 -10.58 -26.71
C ALA A 337 11.25 -10.19 -28.16
N PRO A 338 12.22 -9.64 -28.92
CA PRO A 338 12.02 -9.29 -30.32
C PRO A 338 11.78 -10.53 -31.21
N ASP A 339 12.31 -11.69 -30.81
CA ASP A 339 12.26 -12.92 -31.61
C ASP A 339 12.16 -14.20 -30.75
N ALA A 340 11.72 -15.29 -31.40
CA ALA A 340 11.53 -16.59 -30.76
C ALA A 340 12.86 -17.27 -30.36
N THR A 341 13.97 -17.02 -31.07
CA THR A 341 15.31 -17.54 -30.77
C THR A 341 15.84 -16.97 -29.46
N THR A 342 15.64 -15.67 -29.20
CA THR A 342 15.98 -15.02 -27.93
C THR A 342 15.19 -15.64 -26.77
N ALA A 343 13.92 -15.96 -26.98
CA ALA A 343 13.12 -16.66 -25.98
C ALA A 343 13.61 -18.10 -25.72
N ALA A 344 13.92 -18.87 -26.77
CA ALA A 344 14.49 -20.21 -26.67
C ALA A 344 15.87 -20.22 -25.97
N LYS A 345 16.77 -19.30 -26.33
CA LYS A 345 18.08 -19.09 -25.69
C LYS A 345 17.96 -18.76 -24.20
N THR A 346 16.91 -18.02 -23.83
CA THR A 346 16.62 -17.68 -22.43
C THR A 346 16.06 -18.88 -21.66
N ALA A 347 15.21 -19.70 -22.28
CA ALA A 347 14.71 -20.95 -21.71
C ALA A 347 15.84 -21.98 -21.48
N ALA A 348 16.74 -22.14 -22.46
CA ALA A 348 17.94 -22.97 -22.34
C ALA A 348 18.83 -22.56 -21.16
N LYS A 349 19.12 -21.26 -21.01
CA LYS A 349 19.93 -20.74 -19.90
C LYS A 349 19.24 -20.84 -18.54
N ALA A 350 17.91 -20.93 -18.50
CA ALA A 350 17.16 -21.26 -17.29
C ALA A 350 17.27 -22.76 -16.94
N ALA A 351 17.07 -23.65 -17.93
CA ALA A 351 17.19 -25.10 -17.77
C ALA A 351 18.58 -25.50 -17.23
N ALA A 352 19.66 -25.04 -17.87
CA ALA A 352 21.04 -25.31 -17.45
C ALA A 352 21.39 -24.85 -16.02
N LYS A 353 20.67 -23.86 -15.48
CA LYS A 353 20.88 -23.36 -14.11
C LYS A 353 19.99 -24.01 -13.05
N THR A 354 19.12 -24.94 -13.44
CA THR A 354 18.08 -25.49 -12.55
C THR A 354 17.88 -26.99 -12.67
N ALA A 355 18.32 -27.61 -13.77
CA ALA A 355 18.36 -29.06 -13.93
C ALA A 355 19.46 -29.69 -13.06
N PRO A 356 19.22 -30.88 -12.46
CA PRO A 356 20.22 -31.60 -11.68
C PRO A 356 21.35 -32.19 -12.57
N ASP A 357 21.08 -32.42 -13.86
CA ASP A 357 22.01 -33.04 -14.80
C ASP A 357 21.86 -32.52 -16.24
N LEU A 358 22.87 -32.79 -17.07
CA LEU A 358 22.98 -32.42 -18.49
C LEU A 358 21.79 -32.88 -19.34
N ARG A 359 21.37 -34.13 -19.17
CA ARG A 359 20.36 -34.79 -20.00
C ARG A 359 18.99 -34.22 -19.69
N THR A 360 18.71 -33.93 -18.42
CA THR A 360 17.56 -33.15 -17.99
C THR A 360 17.64 -31.71 -18.51
N ALA A 361 18.79 -31.03 -18.44
CA ALA A 361 18.96 -29.68 -18.96
C ALA A 361 18.62 -29.60 -20.46
N ALA A 362 19.19 -30.49 -21.28
CA ALA A 362 18.97 -30.56 -22.72
C ALA A 362 17.51 -30.89 -23.07
N LYS A 363 16.93 -31.92 -22.46
CA LYS A 363 15.53 -32.35 -22.66
C LYS A 363 14.53 -31.26 -22.29
N VAL A 364 14.76 -30.56 -21.18
CA VAL A 364 13.91 -29.46 -20.72
C VAL A 364 14.06 -28.23 -21.62
N ALA A 365 15.28 -27.89 -22.05
CA ALA A 365 15.53 -26.80 -22.98
C ALA A 365 14.85 -27.03 -24.34
N ALA A 366 14.99 -28.21 -24.93
CA ALA A 366 14.36 -28.58 -26.20
C ALA A 366 12.82 -28.45 -26.12
N LYS A 367 12.19 -29.04 -25.09
CA LYS A 367 10.74 -29.03 -24.90
C LYS A 367 10.16 -27.66 -24.48
N ALA A 368 11.00 -26.75 -23.99
CA ALA A 368 10.63 -25.36 -23.75
C ALA A 368 10.79 -24.50 -25.02
N ALA A 369 11.84 -24.73 -25.80
CA ALA A 369 12.09 -24.05 -27.07
C ALA A 369 11.02 -24.38 -28.12
N SER A 370 10.66 -25.67 -28.31
CA SER A 370 9.65 -26.10 -29.29
C SER A 370 8.25 -25.53 -29.05
N LYS A 371 7.99 -24.96 -27.86
CA LYS A 371 6.74 -24.26 -27.51
C LYS A 371 6.75 -22.75 -27.82
N VAL A 372 7.86 -22.22 -28.32
CA VAL A 372 8.03 -20.79 -28.66
C VAL A 372 8.58 -20.61 -30.07
N ALA A 373 9.45 -21.52 -30.52
CA ALA A 373 9.86 -21.69 -31.91
C ALA A 373 9.61 -23.17 -32.27
N PRO A 374 8.59 -23.50 -33.09
CA PRO A 374 8.32 -24.89 -33.48
C PRO A 374 9.42 -25.51 -34.37
N ASP A 375 10.31 -24.67 -34.92
CA ASP A 375 11.50 -25.09 -35.65
C ASP A 375 12.42 -26.02 -34.83
N ALA A 376 12.67 -27.21 -35.37
CA ALA A 376 13.53 -28.22 -34.78
C ALA A 376 14.99 -27.76 -34.64
N LYS A 377 15.50 -26.94 -35.56
CA LYS A 377 16.88 -26.40 -35.52
C LYS A 377 17.07 -25.48 -34.31
N THR A 378 16.08 -24.65 -33.99
CA THR A 378 16.06 -23.79 -32.80
C THR A 378 15.94 -24.60 -31.51
N ALA A 379 15.12 -25.67 -31.50
CA ALA A 379 15.03 -26.58 -30.36
C ALA A 379 16.34 -27.33 -30.10
N ALA A 380 17.01 -27.84 -31.14
CA ALA A 380 18.32 -28.51 -31.05
C ALA A 380 19.42 -27.54 -30.56
N LYS A 381 19.48 -26.33 -31.12
CA LYS A 381 20.43 -25.28 -30.71
C LYS A 381 20.22 -24.84 -29.25
N ALA A 382 18.97 -24.82 -28.78
CA ALA A 382 18.65 -24.58 -27.38
C ALA A 382 19.10 -25.74 -26.46
N ALA A 383 18.94 -27.00 -26.89
CA ALA A 383 19.38 -28.18 -26.15
C ALA A 383 20.91 -28.22 -26.01
N SER A 384 21.64 -28.09 -27.11
CA SER A 384 23.12 -28.04 -27.13
C SER A 384 23.65 -26.92 -26.23
N LYS A 385 23.07 -25.71 -26.33
CA LYS A 385 23.48 -24.57 -25.51
C LYS A 385 23.15 -24.74 -24.01
N ALA A 386 22.18 -25.58 -23.66
CA ALA A 386 21.89 -25.90 -22.27
C ALA A 386 22.89 -26.93 -21.70
N ALA A 387 23.26 -27.94 -22.48
CA ALA A 387 24.24 -28.95 -22.08
C ALA A 387 25.67 -28.39 -22.00
N ALA A 388 26.11 -27.63 -23.01
CA ALA A 388 27.41 -26.97 -23.05
C ALA A 388 27.61 -25.87 -21.98
N ALA A 389 26.60 -25.61 -21.15
CA ALA A 389 26.69 -24.72 -19.99
C ALA A 389 26.94 -25.45 -18.67
N GLN A 390 27.12 -26.78 -18.71
CA GLN A 390 27.45 -27.63 -17.54
C GLN A 390 28.71 -28.49 -17.75
N THR A 391 29.07 -28.87 -18.99
CA THR A 391 30.29 -29.66 -19.30
C THR A 391 30.83 -29.38 -20.71
N ASP A 392 31.90 -30.07 -21.09
CA ASP A 392 32.56 -30.04 -22.40
C ASP A 392 31.67 -30.42 -23.59
N ALA A 393 32.10 -30.00 -24.78
CA ALA A 393 31.29 -29.93 -25.99
C ALA A 393 30.79 -31.28 -26.53
N LYS A 394 31.57 -32.37 -26.40
CA LYS A 394 31.24 -33.69 -26.96
C LYS A 394 30.04 -34.33 -26.26
N SER A 395 30.03 -34.34 -24.93
CA SER A 395 28.88 -34.79 -24.12
C SER A 395 27.63 -33.94 -24.37
N ALA A 396 27.82 -32.66 -24.74
CA ALA A 396 26.73 -31.74 -25.06
C ALA A 396 26.10 -31.98 -26.44
N SER A 397 26.86 -32.45 -27.45
CA SER A 397 26.31 -32.75 -28.78
C SER A 397 25.42 -33.99 -28.76
N ASP A 398 25.85 -35.08 -28.12
CA ASP A 398 25.07 -36.34 -28.09
C ASP A 398 23.77 -36.19 -27.31
N ALA A 399 23.81 -35.49 -26.17
CA ALA A 399 22.62 -35.15 -25.39
C ALA A 399 21.64 -34.26 -26.18
N ALA A 400 22.16 -33.35 -27.01
CA ALA A 400 21.34 -32.49 -27.85
C ALA A 400 20.72 -33.23 -29.04
N ALA A 401 21.48 -34.08 -29.74
CA ALA A 401 20.99 -34.89 -30.84
C ALA A 401 19.86 -35.83 -30.38
N LYS A 402 20.08 -36.55 -29.27
CA LYS A 402 19.08 -37.47 -28.69
C LYS A 402 17.84 -36.75 -28.15
N ALA A 403 17.98 -35.49 -27.70
CA ALA A 403 16.85 -34.65 -27.32
C ALA A 403 16.08 -34.10 -28.53
N ALA A 404 16.78 -33.69 -29.59
CA ALA A 404 16.20 -33.17 -30.83
C ALA A 404 15.40 -34.25 -31.58
N ALA A 405 15.97 -35.45 -31.76
CA ALA A 405 15.29 -36.59 -32.38
C ALA A 405 13.96 -36.92 -31.68
N LYS A 406 13.92 -36.84 -30.34
CA LYS A 406 12.70 -37.09 -29.55
C LYS A 406 11.67 -35.94 -29.58
N VAL A 407 12.00 -34.80 -30.16
CA VAL A 407 11.07 -33.67 -30.41
C VAL A 407 10.67 -33.61 -31.88
N ALA A 408 11.53 -34.04 -32.79
CA ALA A 408 11.31 -34.11 -34.24
C ALA A 408 10.59 -35.39 -34.69
N ALA A 409 10.55 -36.44 -33.85
CA ALA A 409 9.72 -37.62 -34.10
C ALA A 409 8.28 -37.17 -34.40
N PRO A 410 7.73 -37.50 -35.59
CA PRO A 410 6.41 -37.04 -35.97
C PRO A 410 5.41 -37.52 -34.91
N VAL A 411 4.46 -36.65 -34.57
CA VAL A 411 3.23 -37.14 -33.95
C VAL A 411 2.56 -37.98 -35.03
N ILE A 412 2.77 -39.29 -34.97
CA ILE A 412 1.97 -40.26 -35.68
C ILE A 412 0.58 -40.12 -35.06
N VAL A 413 -0.19 -39.18 -35.59
CA VAL A 413 -1.64 -39.19 -35.44
C VAL A 413 -2.04 -40.57 -35.95
N PRO A 414 -2.65 -41.44 -35.13
CA PRO A 414 -3.12 -42.71 -35.63
C PRO A 414 -4.05 -42.37 -36.78
N ARG A 415 -3.62 -42.70 -37.99
CA ARG A 415 -4.42 -42.50 -39.19
C ARG A 415 -5.59 -43.44 -38.99
N VAL A 416 -6.72 -42.89 -38.54
CA VAL A 416 -7.96 -43.65 -38.43
C VAL A 416 -8.22 -44.08 -39.85
N VAL A 417 -7.90 -45.35 -40.12
CA VAL A 417 -8.18 -45.97 -41.41
C VAL A 417 -9.69 -46.06 -41.41
N SER A 418 -10.35 -45.13 -42.08
CA SER A 418 -11.76 -45.29 -42.43
C SER A 418 -11.82 -46.55 -43.26
N VAL A 419 -12.24 -47.64 -42.62
CA VAL A 419 -12.54 -48.90 -43.28
C VAL A 419 -13.79 -48.62 -44.11
N SER A 420 -13.58 -48.32 -45.39
CA SER A 420 -14.66 -48.30 -46.38
C SER A 420 -15.18 -49.72 -46.54
N ALA A 421 -16.15 -50.09 -45.72
CA ALA A 421 -16.98 -51.27 -45.95
C ALA A 421 -17.96 -50.93 -47.09
N LEU A 422 -18.00 -51.81 -48.09
CA LEU A 422 -18.95 -51.76 -49.22
C LEU A 422 -20.37 -52.16 -48.76
N PRO A 423 -21.42 -51.81 -49.53
CA PRO A 423 -22.79 -51.91 -49.08
C PRO A 423 -23.33 -53.35 -49.15
N SER A 424 -24.27 -53.68 -48.27
CA SER A 424 -25.19 -54.80 -48.43
C SER A 424 -26.55 -54.48 -47.79
N ASN A 425 -27.57 -54.58 -48.64
CA ASN A 425 -29.00 -54.40 -48.47
C ASN A 425 -29.67 -55.07 -47.23
N VAL A 426 -30.84 -54.53 -46.84
CA VAL A 426 -32.09 -55.25 -46.42
C VAL A 426 -31.96 -56.12 -45.13
N GLU A 427 -32.81 -56.15 -44.10
CA GLU A 427 -34.23 -55.80 -43.81
C GLU A 427 -34.35 -55.57 -42.28
N ASP A 428 -35.52 -55.34 -41.66
CA ASP A 428 -36.24 -54.05 -41.56
C ASP A 428 -36.96 -54.00 -40.17
N GLU A 429 -38.02 -53.22 -40.00
CA GLU A 429 -38.99 -53.17 -38.88
C GLU A 429 -38.47 -53.19 -37.42
N ASN A 430 -38.49 -52.02 -36.74
CA ASN A 430 -39.57 -51.79 -35.76
C ASN A 430 -39.73 -50.36 -35.22
N LYS A 431 -41.02 -50.03 -34.98
CA LYS A 431 -41.61 -49.10 -33.98
C LYS A 431 -40.80 -49.00 -32.66
N ALA A 432 -40.90 -47.94 -31.84
CA ALA A 432 -41.93 -46.89 -31.68
C ALA A 432 -41.37 -45.65 -30.94
N PRO A 433 -42.15 -44.55 -30.76
CA PRO A 433 -41.65 -43.25 -30.30
C PRO A 433 -41.90 -42.93 -28.80
N GLY A 434 -41.11 -41.99 -28.26
CA GLY A 434 -41.35 -41.28 -26.99
C GLY A 434 -40.32 -40.15 -26.82
N VAL A 435 -40.61 -38.89 -27.19
CA VAL A 435 -41.50 -37.93 -26.51
C VAL A 435 -41.13 -37.70 -25.04
N ALA A 436 -40.27 -36.71 -24.79
CA ALA A 436 -40.27 -35.91 -23.55
C ALA A 436 -39.62 -34.53 -23.78
N ARG A 437 -40.44 -33.54 -24.14
CA ARG A 437 -40.11 -32.12 -23.87
C ARG A 437 -40.25 -31.88 -22.36
N ARG A 438 -39.40 -31.02 -21.78
CA ARG A 438 -39.69 -30.07 -20.67
C ARG A 438 -38.42 -29.25 -20.45
N SER A 439 -38.33 -27.97 -20.80
CA SER A 439 -39.14 -26.77 -20.49
C SER A 439 -38.42 -25.91 -19.47
N GLU A 440 -38.53 -24.60 -19.67
CA GLU A 440 -37.88 -23.54 -18.89
C GLU A 440 -38.31 -23.52 -17.41
N ALA A 441 -37.47 -22.93 -16.56
CA ALA A 441 -37.89 -22.24 -15.35
C ALA A 441 -36.85 -21.18 -14.95
N THR A 442 -37.26 -19.91 -14.97
CA THR A 442 -36.63 -18.81 -14.20
C THR A 442 -37.74 -18.19 -13.31
N PRO A 443 -37.44 -17.21 -12.43
CA PRO A 443 -37.64 -17.28 -10.98
C PRO A 443 -39.01 -16.73 -10.50
N PRO A 444 -39.29 -16.72 -9.18
CA PRO A 444 -38.96 -15.54 -8.34
C PRO A 444 -38.44 -15.94 -6.93
N ALA A 445 -38.10 -15.05 -5.98
CA ALA A 445 -38.30 -13.61 -5.83
C ALA A 445 -37.06 -12.91 -5.24
#